data_AF-U1QSA8-F1
#
_entry.id   AF-U1QSA8-F1
#
_cell.length_a   1.000
_cell.length_b   1.000
_cell.length_c   1.000
_cell.angle_alpha   90.00
_cell.angle_beta   90.00
_cell.angle_gamma   90.00
#
_symmetry.space_group_name_H-M   'P 1'
#
loop_
_entity.id
_entity.type
_entity.pdbx_description
1 polymer ?
#
loop_
_entity_poly.entity_id
_entity_poly.type
_entity_poly.pdbx_seq_one_letter_code
_entity_poly.pdbx_strand_id
1 'polypeptide(L)'
;MATEYLIANDIAAAWCASNRDEARDIVTDEMVANLGLAGRAGAVRDQLDALARLDVVDEPLVVSPNGVSQSMKTRTVEALGPDA
;
A
#
# COMPACT_ATOMS: atom_id res chain seq x y z
N MET A 1 -5.59 10.44 -17.58
CA MET A 1 -5.53 9.39 -18.61
C MET A 1 -4.17 9.32 -19.32
N ALA A 2 -3.83 10.21 -20.26
CA ALA A 2 -2.56 10.06 -21.01
C ALA A 2 -1.29 10.26 -20.14
N THR A 3 -1.30 11.22 -19.22
CA THR A 3 -0.16 11.51 -18.33
C THR A 3 0.08 10.42 -17.29
N GLU A 4 -0.97 9.89 -16.67
CA GLU A 4 -0.85 8.81 -15.67
C GLU A 4 -0.31 7.51 -16.28
N TYR A 5 -0.68 7.22 -17.53
CA TYR A 5 -0.16 6.07 -18.26
C TYR A 5 1.35 6.18 -18.55
N LEU A 6 1.85 7.40 -18.80
CA LEU A 6 3.28 7.65 -18.98
C LEU A 6 4.04 7.45 -17.67
N ILE A 7 3.52 7.96 -16.54
CA ILE A 7 4.12 7.76 -15.21
C ILE A 7 4.21 6.27 -14.85
N ALA A 8 3.15 5.50 -15.12
CA ALA A 8 3.16 4.05 -14.87
C ALA A 8 4.23 3.31 -15.70
N ASN A 9 4.44 3.72 -16.95
CA ASN A 9 5.48 3.14 -17.80
C ASN A 9 6.88 3.51 -17.32
N ASP A 10 7.10 4.73 -16.84
CA ASP A 10 8.40 5.17 -16.31
C ASP A 10 8.76 4.37 -15.04
N ILE A 11 7.80 4.20 -14.12
CA ILE A 11 7.96 3.34 -12.94
C ILE A 11 8.29 1.90 -13.36
N ALA A 12 7.54 1.35 -14.31
CA ALA A 12 7.74 -0.02 -14.79
C ALA A 12 9.11 -0.19 -15.45
N ALA A 13 9.56 0.79 -16.24
CA ALA A 13 10.87 0.78 -16.88
C ALA A 13 12.01 0.79 -15.85
N ALA A 14 11.97 1.71 -14.88
CA ALA A 14 12.94 1.77 -13.78
C ALA A 14 12.93 0.47 -12.96
N TRP A 15 11.75 -0.10 -12.71
CA TRP A 15 11.60 -1.39 -12.04
C TRP A 15 12.22 -2.54 -12.84
N CYS A 16 11.97 -2.64 -14.14
CA CYS A 16 12.55 -3.68 -15.00
C CYS A 16 14.08 -3.55 -15.10
N ALA A 17 14.61 -2.33 -15.07
CA ALA A 17 16.06 -2.05 -15.06
C ALA A 17 16.73 -2.34 -13.70
N SER A 18 15.99 -2.82 -12.69
CA SER A 18 16.44 -2.99 -11.31
C SER A 18 16.82 -1.70 -10.58
N ASN A 19 16.43 -0.53 -11.11
CA ASN A 19 16.59 0.77 -10.45
C ASN A 19 15.44 1.00 -9.47
N ARG A 20 15.45 0.27 -8.35
CA ARG A 20 14.35 0.28 -7.36
C ARG A 20 14.14 1.64 -6.69
N ASP A 21 15.21 2.39 -6.45
CA ASP A 21 15.12 3.70 -5.81
C ASP A 21 14.54 4.76 -6.77
N GLU A 22 14.98 4.77 -8.03
CA GLU A 22 14.39 5.62 -9.08
C GLU A 22 12.90 5.32 -9.29
N ALA A 23 12.53 4.03 -9.35
CA ALA A 23 11.13 3.63 -9.44
C ALA A 23 10.32 4.13 -8.24
N ARG A 24 10.91 4.14 -7.03
CA ARG A 24 10.27 4.64 -5.80
C ARG A 24 10.10 6.15 -5.83
N ASP A 25 11.08 6.89 -6.32
CA ASP A 25 11.05 8.36 -6.36
C ASP A 25 9.96 8.91 -7.31
N ILE A 26 9.55 8.11 -8.31
CA ILE A 26 8.45 8.45 -9.22
C ILE A 26 7.07 8.20 -8.58
N VAL A 27 6.97 7.23 -7.66
CA VAL A 27 5.69 6.87 -7.01
C VAL A 27 5.25 7.98 -6.06
N THR A 28 4.07 8.55 -6.30
CA THR A 28 3.51 9.60 -5.46
C THR A 28 2.64 9.04 -4.33
N ASP A 29 2.44 9.83 -3.28
CA ASP A 29 1.52 9.49 -2.18
C ASP A 29 0.09 9.24 -2.68
N GLU A 30 -0.36 9.98 -3.69
CA GLU A 30 -1.67 9.79 -4.32
C GLU A 30 -1.80 8.42 -4.99
N MET A 31 -0.75 7.97 -5.69
CA MET A 31 -0.73 6.63 -6.29
C MET A 31 -0.79 5.53 -5.23
N VAL A 32 -0.11 5.72 -4.10
CA VAL A 32 -0.17 4.78 -2.96
C VAL A 32 -1.58 4.77 -2.36
N ALA A 33 -2.16 5.94 -2.12
CA ALA A 33 -3.51 6.07 -1.55
C ALA A 33 -4.61 5.43 -2.42
N ASN A 34 -4.42 5.42 -3.74
CA ASN A 34 -5.35 4.80 -4.68
C ASN A 34 -5.23 3.27 -4.77
N LEU A 35 -4.07 2.70 -4.39
CA LEU A 35 -3.79 1.26 -4.53
C LEU A 35 -3.85 0.48 -3.20
N GLY A 36 -3.76 1.17 -2.07
CA GLY A 36 -3.79 0.51 -0.78
C GLY A 36 -3.91 1.46 0.40
N LEU A 37 -3.85 0.89 1.60
CA LEU A 37 -3.93 1.63 2.85
C LEU A 37 -2.54 1.77 3.45
N ALA A 38 -2.09 3.01 3.64
CA ALA A 38 -0.78 3.31 4.21
C ALA A 38 -0.87 4.53 5.13
N GLY A 39 -0.18 4.48 6.26
CA GLY A 39 -0.15 5.58 7.21
C GLY A 39 0.02 5.14 8.66
N ARG A 40 -0.42 6.01 9.57
CA ARG A 40 -0.45 5.69 11.01
C ARG A 40 -1.56 4.69 11.31
N ALA A 41 -1.32 3.82 12.28
CA ALA A 41 -2.25 2.75 12.68
C ALA A 41 -3.71 3.22 12.81
N GLY A 42 -3.98 4.28 13.57
CA GLY A 42 -5.35 4.78 13.75
C GLY A 42 -6.04 5.17 12.44
N ALA A 43 -5.36 5.91 11.56
CA ALA A 43 -5.94 6.30 10.28
C ALA A 43 -6.16 5.10 9.35
N VAL A 44 -5.27 4.12 9.37
CA VAL A 44 -5.40 2.90 8.56
C VAL A 44 -6.52 2.00 9.08
N ARG A 45 -6.79 1.96 10.39
CA ARG A 45 -7.94 1.25 10.97
C ARG A 45 -9.26 1.84 10.47
N ASP A 46 -9.41 3.16 10.53
CA ASP A 46 -10.63 3.83 10.03
C ASP A 46 -10.87 3.52 8.54
N GLN A 47 -9.79 3.47 7.75
CA GLN A 47 -9.84 3.10 6.33
C GLN A 47 -10.20 1.62 6.13
N LEU A 48 -9.64 0.72 6.94
CA LEU A 48 -9.91 -0.72 6.89
C LEU A 48 -11.37 -1.01 7.27
N ASP A 49 -11.89 -0.36 8.31
CA ASP A 49 -13.29 -0.45 8.72
C ASP A 49 -14.24 0.08 7.64
N ALA A 50 -13.86 1.16 6.96
CA ALA A 50 -14.63 1.67 5.84
C ALA A 50 -14.64 0.67 4.66
N LEU A 51 -13.50 0.03 4.37
CA LEU A 51 -13.38 -0.98 3.33
C LEU A 51 -14.21 -2.23 3.64
N ALA A 52 -14.17 -2.72 4.89
CA ALA A 52 -14.91 -3.89 5.35
C ALA A 52 -16.44 -3.70 5.34
N ARG A 53 -16.91 -2.44 5.33
CA ARG A 53 -18.35 -2.11 5.24
C ARG A 53 -18.86 -2.06 3.80
N LEU A 54 -17.99 -2.23 2.80
CA LEU A 54 -18.44 -2.31 1.41
C LEU A 54 -19.12 -3.66 1.18
N ASP A 55 -20.33 -3.64 0.62
CA ASP A 55 -21.12 -4.86 0.36
C ASP A 55 -20.40 -5.89 -0.55
N VAL A 56 -19.38 -5.46 -1.29
CA VAL A 56 -18.60 -6.29 -2.22
C VAL A 56 -17.36 -6.92 -1.56
N VAL A 57 -17.07 -6.59 -0.30
CA VAL A 57 -15.91 -7.10 0.45
C VAL A 57 -16.40 -8.07 1.51
N ASP A 58 -16.00 -9.35 1.40
CA ASP A 58 -16.32 -10.35 2.42
C ASP A 58 -15.40 -10.25 3.65
N GLU A 59 -14.08 -10.21 3.42
CA GLU A 59 -13.07 -10.13 4.48
C GLU A 59 -11.79 -9.44 3.93
N PRO A 60 -11.32 -8.35 4.55
CA PRO A 60 -10.09 -7.70 4.13
C PRO A 60 -8.84 -8.46 4.59
N LEU A 61 -7.84 -8.59 3.72
CA LEU A 61 -6.55 -9.21 4.04
C LEU A 61 -5.46 -8.15 4.22
N VAL A 62 -4.81 -8.15 5.39
CA VAL A 62 -3.65 -7.30 5.65
C VAL A 62 -2.37 -8.04 5.27
N VAL A 63 -1.62 -7.49 4.30
CA VAL A 63 -0.34 -8.07 3.83
C VAL A 63 0.80 -7.08 4.09
N SER A 64 1.84 -7.55 4.78
CA SER A 64 3.07 -6.77 4.94
C SER A 64 3.96 -6.86 3.68
N PRO A 65 4.48 -5.74 3.16
CA PRO A 65 5.36 -5.76 1.99
C PRO A 65 6.61 -6.61 2.18
N ASN A 66 7.18 -7.09 1.08
CA ASN A 66 8.48 -7.73 1.08
C ASN A 66 9.59 -6.72 1.44
N GLY A 67 10.62 -7.17 2.16
CA GLY A 67 11.76 -6.33 2.53
C GLY A 67 11.59 -5.49 3.80
N VAL A 68 10.41 -5.49 4.43
CA VAL A 68 10.24 -4.86 5.75
C VAL A 68 10.75 -5.77 6.87
N SER A 69 11.26 -5.17 7.95
CA SER A 69 11.79 -5.91 9.09
C SER A 69 10.69 -6.72 9.78
N GLN A 70 11.06 -7.84 10.41
CA GLN A 70 10.10 -8.67 11.15
C GLN A 70 9.38 -7.88 12.26
N SER A 71 10.09 -6.99 12.95
CA SER A 71 9.49 -6.14 13.99
C SER A 71 8.46 -5.13 13.43
N MET A 72 8.57 -4.75 12.16
CA MET A 72 7.57 -3.92 11.49
C MET A 72 6.36 -4.76 11.06
N LYS A 73 6.58 -6.00 10.59
CA LYS A 73 5.48 -6.94 10.28
C LYS A 73 4.64 -7.23 11.52
N THR A 74 5.28 -7.61 12.62
CA THR A 74 4.61 -7.88 13.89
C THR A 74 3.80 -6.67 14.35
N ARG A 75 4.40 -5.48 14.38
CA ARG A 75 3.69 -4.25 14.74
C ARG A 75 2.52 -3.92 13.81
N THR A 76 2.63 -4.23 12.53
CA THR A 76 1.52 -4.02 11.58
C THR A 76 0.37 -4.95 11.87
N VAL A 77 0.64 -6.23 12.11
CA VAL A 77 -0.39 -7.23 12.48
C VAL A 77 -1.02 -6.90 13.82
N GLU A 78 -0.23 -6.56 14.84
CA GLU A 78 -0.75 -6.14 16.16
C GLU A 78 -1.59 -4.86 16.06
N ALA A 79 -1.24 -3.95 15.16
CA ALA A 79 -1.93 -2.68 15.03
C ALA A 79 -3.19 -2.76 14.15
N LEU A 80 -3.27 -3.68 13.19
CA LEU A 80 -4.35 -3.76 12.21
C LEU A 80 -5.13 -5.07 12.26
N GLY A 81 -4.74 -6.00 13.14
CA GLY A 81 -5.46 -7.25 13.35
C GLY A 81 -6.82 -7.03 14.02
N PRO A 82 -7.67 -8.07 14.05
CA PRO A 82 -9.03 -7.99 14.56
C PRO A 82 -9.13 -7.64 16.06
N ASP A 83 -8.07 -7.88 16.83
CA ASP A 83 -8.02 -7.62 18.29
C ASP A 83 -7.44 -6.23 18.63
N ALA A 84 -7.21 -5.37 17.64
CA ALA A 84 -6.37 -4.16 17.75
C ALA A 84 -7.11 -2.88 18.17
#